data_AF-A0A2E2KUT7-F1
#
_entry.id   AF-A0A2E2KUT7-F1
#
_cell.length_a   1.000
_cell.length_b   1.000
_cell.length_c   1.000
_cell.angle_alpha   90.00
_cell.angle_beta   90.00
_cell.angle_gamma   90.00
#
_symmetry.space_group_name_H-M   'P 1'
#
loop_
_entity.id
_entity.type
_entity.pdbx_description
1 polymer ?
#
loop_
_entity_poly.entity_id
_entity_poly.type
_entity_poly.pdbx_seq_one_letter_code
_entity_poly.pdbx_strand_id
1 'polypeptide(L)'
;MERNAQEHGPPGAGRPGRLRDRAARHRPDRGQAQPHQRIPSKRPGRCTSAGQSMTRTPGISPRRWVGLTALIVAIRLAAGPLATQAQAETYRLVAGDQVSVSIFGEQETWETGIDLDGSLRLPALGRVQAEGMTLNEAEAALKAQIEKTDLFVAPRVSLSILSYAPVLVTGAVRAPGLFDYTPQLTARTTAGLAGGVAPTGIDSTGLSLQSAEFANRLQKIETDYLSLLLRKARVEAQLEDLDAIDFDPARDIPFPKVDTRLLNQLLSREQAILTEEKQGMQELQHLRQVELENVEKQIALLQERSKVQDGMIALHQEEIAAAETLESRGLRTRMDMARVERDSANLQAQVLDIEAALSQARTRQADIASTMSQARSVRRVKLLENSAEMRAALEQLGHDRQSTLAKMLILGDSSALAMVGEADTTVRFEIRRRRNGAVESITAGPDDRIMPGDTLQVYITDTPELAARTGAEGALRAELAEAD
;
A
#
# COMPACT_ATOMS: atom_id res chain seq x y z
N MET A 1 -21.35 39.97 59.85
CA MET A 1 -20.53 39.49 60.99
C MET A 1 -19.72 38.33 60.45
N GLU A 2 -18.50 38.61 59.99
CA GLU A 2 -17.24 38.30 60.71
C GLU A 2 -16.96 36.79 60.74
N ARG A 3 -15.76 36.25 60.56
CA ARG A 3 -14.43 36.63 60.02
C ARG A 3 -13.60 35.32 60.15
N ASN A 4 -12.60 35.15 59.29
CA ASN A 4 -11.31 34.46 59.51
C ASN A 4 -11.21 33.01 60.02
N ALA A 5 -10.67 32.17 59.13
CA ALA A 5 -9.29 31.64 59.08
C ALA A 5 -8.65 30.90 60.29
N GLN A 6 -7.90 29.85 59.89
CA GLN A 6 -6.64 29.27 60.40
C GLN A 6 -6.63 27.92 61.16
N GLU A 7 -6.10 26.93 60.43
CA GLU A 7 -5.05 25.94 60.76
C GLU A 7 -5.09 25.12 62.06
N HIS A 8 -5.00 23.79 61.93
CA HIS A 8 -3.86 22.98 62.43
C HIS A 8 -3.94 21.52 61.93
N GLY A 9 -2.76 20.92 61.68
CA GLY A 9 -2.52 19.61 61.06
C GLY A 9 -2.59 18.38 61.98
N PRO A 10 -2.13 17.20 61.49
CA PRO A 10 -2.59 15.86 61.93
C PRO A 10 -1.60 15.13 62.87
N PRO A 11 -1.98 13.94 63.38
CA PRO A 11 -0.95 12.96 63.75
C PRO A 11 -1.24 11.48 63.39
N GLY A 12 -0.15 10.72 63.19
CA GLY A 12 -0.02 9.28 63.48
C GLY A 12 -0.12 8.33 62.27
N ALA A 13 0.95 7.90 61.59
CA ALA A 13 2.01 6.95 62.00
C ALA A 13 1.54 5.49 62.18
N GLY A 14 1.92 4.62 61.24
CA GLY A 14 1.78 3.16 61.32
C GLY A 14 2.45 2.41 60.16
N ARG A 15 3.69 1.95 60.37
CA ARG A 15 4.45 0.93 59.61
C ARG A 15 5.05 -0.02 60.67
N PRO A 16 5.64 -1.19 60.34
CA PRO A 16 5.41 -2.13 59.23
C PRO A 16 5.36 -3.61 59.71
N GLY A 17 4.83 -4.53 58.89
CA GLY A 17 4.94 -5.98 59.09
C GLY A 17 5.88 -6.63 58.07
N ARG A 18 7.04 -7.10 58.54
CA ARG A 18 7.96 -8.03 57.83
C ARG A 18 7.46 -9.47 57.93
N LEU A 19 7.84 -10.33 56.97
CA LEU A 19 8.18 -11.78 57.02
C LEU A 19 7.99 -12.34 55.60
N ARG A 20 8.83 -13.18 54.97
CA ARG A 20 10.13 -13.78 55.29
C ARG A 20 10.68 -14.38 53.98
N ASP A 21 12.00 -14.44 53.89
CA ASP A 21 12.78 -15.13 52.88
C ASP A 21 12.40 -16.60 52.67
N ARG A 22 12.56 -17.11 51.43
CA ARG A 22 13.27 -18.38 51.21
C ARG A 22 13.74 -18.51 49.76
N ALA A 23 15.06 -18.42 49.60
CA ALA A 23 15.78 -18.90 48.43
C ALA A 23 16.47 -20.24 48.75
N ALA A 24 16.80 -20.96 47.67
CA ALA A 24 17.91 -21.90 47.51
C ALA A 24 17.62 -23.43 47.44
N ARG A 25 17.75 -23.95 46.20
CA ARG A 25 18.86 -24.80 45.69
C ARG A 25 18.62 -26.29 45.39
N HIS A 26 19.06 -26.63 44.15
CA HIS A 26 19.72 -27.87 43.67
C HIS A 26 18.88 -29.14 43.52
N ARG A 27 19.08 -30.06 42.54
CA ARG A 27 19.78 -30.19 41.23
C ARG A 27 19.25 -31.55 40.64
N PRO A 28 19.73 -32.12 39.50
CA PRO A 28 18.90 -32.79 38.50
C PRO A 28 19.00 -34.32 38.50
N ASP A 29 18.15 -35.00 37.71
CA ASP A 29 18.46 -36.36 37.25
C ASP A 29 18.07 -36.60 35.78
N ARG A 30 18.93 -37.36 35.10
CA ARG A 30 18.84 -37.80 33.69
C ARG A 30 18.11 -39.14 33.64
N GLY A 31 17.33 -39.41 32.59
CA GLY A 31 17.02 -40.81 32.29
C GLY A 31 15.89 -41.10 31.29
N GLN A 32 16.26 -41.12 30.01
CA GLN A 32 15.94 -42.15 29.02
C GLN A 32 14.50 -42.42 28.50
N ALA A 33 14.50 -42.63 27.18
CA ALA A 33 13.76 -43.61 26.39
C ALA A 33 12.39 -43.22 25.80
N GLN A 34 12.39 -42.91 24.50
CA GLN A 34 11.31 -43.22 23.56
C GLN A 34 11.69 -44.43 22.72
N PRO A 35 10.76 -45.37 22.47
CA PRO A 35 10.88 -46.32 21.38
C PRO A 35 9.66 -46.33 20.43
N HIS A 36 9.90 -46.89 19.23
CA HIS A 36 8.94 -47.37 18.21
C HIS A 36 8.33 -46.27 17.31
N GLN A 37 8.23 -46.42 15.97
CA GLN A 37 7.74 -47.58 15.21
C GLN A 37 8.14 -47.48 13.71
N ARG A 38 8.44 -48.63 13.09
CA ARG A 38 8.40 -48.89 11.63
C ARG A 38 6.90 -48.89 11.18
N ILE A 39 6.44 -48.80 9.92
CA ILE A 39 6.63 -49.61 8.68
C ILE A 39 5.93 -48.83 7.47
N PRO A 40 5.65 -49.37 6.25
CA PRO A 40 6.39 -49.25 4.96
C PRO A 40 5.61 -48.63 3.75
N SER A 41 6.22 -48.76 2.55
CA SER A 41 5.63 -48.87 1.18
C SER A 41 5.58 -47.55 0.38
N LYS A 42 5.92 -47.45 -0.92
CA LYS A 42 5.62 -48.29 -2.09
C LYS A 42 6.65 -48.14 -3.22
N ARG A 43 6.63 -49.15 -4.11
CA ARG A 43 7.38 -49.35 -5.37
C ARG A 43 7.17 -48.26 -6.44
N PRO A 44 8.07 -48.16 -7.45
CA PRO A 44 7.90 -47.29 -8.60
C PRO A 44 7.05 -47.95 -9.69
N GLY A 45 6.07 -47.22 -10.21
CA GLY A 45 5.19 -47.62 -11.30
C GLY A 45 5.61 -46.97 -12.62
N ARG A 46 5.72 -47.80 -13.65
CA ARG A 46 6.24 -47.54 -15.00
C ARG A 46 5.20 -46.89 -15.93
N CYS A 47 5.73 -46.35 -17.01
CA CYS A 47 5.09 -45.92 -18.26
C CYS A 47 3.95 -46.81 -18.79
N THR A 48 2.90 -46.14 -19.29
CA THR A 48 2.00 -46.57 -20.39
C THR A 48 1.33 -45.27 -20.90
N SER A 49 1.72 -44.73 -22.06
CA SER A 49 1.21 -45.02 -23.41
C SER A 49 -0.20 -44.50 -23.71
N ALA A 50 -0.24 -43.70 -24.80
CA ALA A 50 -1.29 -43.59 -25.81
C ALA A 50 -2.57 -42.81 -25.49
N GLY A 51 -2.91 -41.89 -26.41
CA GLY A 51 -4.23 -41.24 -26.46
C GLY A 51 -4.30 -39.93 -27.24
N GLN A 52 -3.57 -39.78 -28.34
CA GLN A 52 -3.76 -38.67 -29.29
C GLN A 52 -5.04 -38.93 -30.11
N SER A 53 -5.96 -37.97 -30.15
CA SER A 53 -7.01 -37.89 -31.16
C SER A 53 -6.57 -36.94 -32.28
N MET A 54 -6.48 -37.53 -33.47
CA MET A 54 -6.16 -36.89 -34.74
C MET A 54 -7.30 -35.98 -35.20
N THR A 55 -6.98 -34.79 -35.68
CA THR A 55 -7.69 -34.20 -36.81
C THR A 55 -6.69 -33.95 -37.95
N ARG A 56 -7.07 -34.47 -39.11
CA ARG A 56 -6.30 -34.53 -40.36
C ARG A 56 -6.14 -33.15 -40.98
N THR A 57 -4.94 -32.85 -41.46
CA THR A 57 -4.70 -31.90 -42.56
C THR A 57 -3.79 -32.55 -43.61
N PRO A 58 -3.98 -32.24 -44.92
CA PRO A 58 -3.44 -33.04 -46.00
C PRO A 58 -2.00 -32.68 -46.35
N GLY A 59 -1.26 -33.68 -46.83
CA GLY A 59 0.13 -33.54 -47.26
C GLY A 59 0.28 -32.76 -48.56
N ILE A 60 1.33 -31.92 -48.61
CA ILE A 60 1.86 -31.30 -49.82
C ILE A 60 3.37 -31.61 -49.88
N SER A 61 3.79 -32.08 -51.06
CA SER A 61 5.09 -32.69 -51.39
C SER A 61 6.35 -31.82 -51.17
N PRO A 62 7.54 -32.40 -50.88
CA PRO A 62 8.75 -31.69 -50.50
C PRO A 62 9.67 -31.39 -51.71
N ARG A 63 9.18 -30.70 -52.75
CA ARG A 63 10.03 -30.37 -53.93
C ARG A 63 9.95 -28.92 -54.42
N ARG A 64 9.37 -27.98 -53.67
CA ARG A 64 9.26 -26.57 -54.09
C ARG A 64 9.82 -25.54 -53.11
N TRP A 65 10.58 -25.96 -52.09
CA TRP A 65 11.12 -25.05 -51.05
C TRP A 65 12.61 -24.69 -51.17
N VAL A 66 13.34 -25.28 -52.12
CA VAL A 66 14.78 -24.96 -52.34
C VAL A 66 14.94 -23.67 -53.17
N GLY A 67 13.92 -23.26 -53.93
CA GLY A 67 13.99 -22.03 -54.74
C GLY A 67 13.67 -20.73 -53.99
N LEU A 68 12.87 -20.78 -52.92
CA LEU A 68 12.39 -19.58 -52.22
C LEU A 68 13.32 -19.13 -51.09
N THR A 69 14.05 -20.06 -50.47
CA THR A 69 15.03 -19.76 -49.41
C THR A 69 16.33 -19.18 -49.98
N ALA A 70 16.71 -19.55 -51.20
CA ALA A 70 17.87 -18.97 -51.90
C ALA A 70 17.64 -17.50 -52.31
N LEU A 71 16.41 -17.10 -52.62
CA LEU A 71 16.08 -15.72 -53.01
C LEU A 71 16.07 -14.76 -51.81
N ILE A 72 15.66 -15.22 -50.62
CA ILE A 72 15.66 -14.39 -49.39
C ILE A 72 17.07 -14.22 -48.84
N VAL A 73 17.95 -15.22 -48.98
CA VAL A 73 19.38 -15.10 -48.61
C VAL A 73 20.14 -14.22 -49.62
N ALA A 74 19.81 -14.27 -50.91
CA ALA A 74 20.40 -13.37 -51.91
C ALA A 74 19.96 -11.90 -51.73
N ILE A 75 18.70 -11.65 -51.32
CA ILE A 75 18.23 -10.29 -50.99
C ILE A 75 18.82 -9.78 -49.67
N ARG A 76 19.19 -10.67 -48.74
CA ARG A 76 19.89 -10.30 -47.49
C ARG A 76 21.40 -10.09 -47.65
N LEU A 77 22.02 -10.59 -48.73
CA LEU A 77 23.43 -10.29 -49.05
C LEU A 77 23.61 -9.04 -49.92
N ALA A 78 22.53 -8.46 -50.47
CA ALA A 78 22.56 -7.19 -51.22
C ALA A 78 22.29 -5.95 -50.35
N ALA A 79 21.90 -6.13 -49.08
CA ALA A 79 21.78 -5.05 -48.11
C ALA A 79 23.09 -4.94 -47.32
N GLY A 80 24.08 -4.29 -47.93
CA GLY A 80 25.27 -3.85 -47.20
C GLY A 80 24.86 -2.97 -46.01
N PRO A 81 25.68 -2.90 -44.94
CA PRO A 81 25.42 -1.96 -43.87
C PRO A 81 25.42 -0.57 -44.51
N LEU A 82 24.27 0.10 -44.49
CA LEU A 82 24.24 1.55 -44.57
C LEU A 82 24.96 2.00 -43.30
N ALA A 83 26.29 2.10 -43.40
CA ALA A 83 27.04 2.97 -42.53
C ALA A 83 26.41 4.33 -42.74
N THR A 84 25.56 4.75 -41.80
CA THR A 84 25.30 6.15 -41.56
C THR A 84 26.68 6.74 -41.31
N GLN A 85 27.29 7.28 -42.37
CA GLN A 85 28.39 8.19 -42.20
C GLN A 85 27.86 9.25 -41.26
N ALA A 86 28.38 9.26 -40.03
CA ALA A 86 28.34 10.42 -39.19
C ALA A 86 29.02 11.52 -40.01
N GLN A 87 28.22 12.22 -40.81
CA GLN A 87 28.63 13.49 -41.37
C GLN A 87 28.99 14.31 -40.14
N ALA A 88 30.26 14.65 -40.00
CA ALA A 88 30.64 15.76 -39.15
C ALA A 88 29.87 16.95 -39.73
N GLU A 89 28.70 17.24 -39.16
CA GLU A 89 27.90 18.38 -39.55
C GLU A 89 28.78 19.60 -39.26
N THR A 90 29.30 20.21 -40.32
CA THR A 90 30.21 21.35 -40.21
C THR A 90 29.49 22.43 -39.42
N TYR A 91 30.06 22.83 -38.29
CA TYR A 91 29.45 23.83 -37.41
C TYR A 91 29.15 25.11 -38.19
N ARG A 92 27.90 25.56 -38.07
CA ARG A 92 27.42 26.83 -38.64
C ARG A 92 27.22 27.78 -37.49
N LEU A 93 27.69 29.01 -37.68
CA LEU A 93 27.61 30.05 -36.68
C LEU A 93 26.14 30.39 -36.35
N VAL A 94 25.85 30.56 -35.07
CA VAL A 94 24.51 30.85 -34.54
C VAL A 94 24.53 32.17 -33.77
N ALA A 95 23.39 32.88 -33.74
CA ALA A 95 23.23 34.05 -32.89
C ALA A 95 23.56 33.71 -31.42
N GLY A 96 24.38 34.55 -30.78
CA GLY A 96 24.89 34.31 -29.43
C GLY A 96 26.28 33.67 -29.35
N ASP A 97 26.84 33.20 -30.48
CA ASP A 97 28.26 32.82 -30.53
C ASP A 97 29.17 34.03 -30.34
N GLN A 98 30.28 33.86 -29.63
CA GLN A 98 31.35 34.85 -29.53
C GLN A 98 32.54 34.40 -30.38
N VAL A 99 33.02 35.31 -31.22
CA VAL A 99 34.12 35.05 -32.13
C VAL A 99 35.22 36.08 -31.94
N SER A 100 36.46 35.61 -32.09
CA SER A 100 37.66 36.41 -32.11
C SER A 100 38.13 36.53 -33.56
N VAL A 101 38.25 37.78 -34.01
CA VAL A 101 38.69 38.14 -35.36
C VAL A 101 40.10 38.70 -35.27
N SER A 102 41.03 38.08 -35.98
CA SER A 102 42.40 38.55 -36.12
C SER A 102 42.72 38.83 -37.59
N ILE A 103 43.34 39.98 -37.85
CA ILE A 103 43.81 40.35 -39.19
C ILE A 103 45.34 40.30 -39.17
N PHE A 104 45.92 39.50 -40.06
CA PHE A 104 47.36 39.35 -40.16
C PHE A 104 48.02 40.67 -40.55
N GLY A 105 48.85 41.22 -39.66
CA GLY A 105 49.52 42.52 -39.83
C GLY A 105 49.09 43.57 -38.79
N GLU A 106 47.96 43.36 -38.12
CA GLU A 106 47.51 44.15 -36.97
C GLU A 106 47.95 43.48 -35.66
N GLN A 107 48.21 44.25 -34.61
CA GLN A 107 48.44 43.70 -33.26
C GLN A 107 47.15 43.53 -32.46
N GLU A 108 46.05 44.15 -32.90
CA GLU A 108 44.77 44.14 -32.20
C GLU A 108 43.89 42.99 -32.70
N THR A 109 43.26 42.28 -31.76
CA THR A 109 42.30 41.21 -32.02
C THR A 109 40.95 41.67 -31.51
N TRP A 110 39.91 41.57 -32.32
CA TRP A 110 38.57 42.01 -31.95
C TRP A 110 37.72 40.83 -31.50
N GLU A 111 37.17 40.92 -30.30
CA GLU A 111 36.20 39.96 -29.77
C GLU A 111 34.80 40.54 -29.93
N THR A 112 33.94 39.83 -30.66
CA THR A 112 32.58 40.29 -30.94
C THR A 112 31.62 39.11 -31.02
N GLY A 113 30.37 39.36 -30.66
CA GLY A 113 29.29 38.36 -30.70
C GLY A 113 28.48 38.46 -31.98
N ILE A 114 27.85 37.36 -32.36
CA ILE A 114 26.82 37.37 -33.41
C ILE A 114 25.52 37.88 -32.80
N ASP A 115 25.06 39.04 -33.29
CA ASP A 115 23.83 39.68 -32.83
C ASP A 115 22.58 38.85 -33.19
N LEU A 116 21.43 39.20 -32.60
CA LEU A 116 20.13 38.54 -32.85
C LEU A 116 19.66 38.65 -34.31
N ASP A 117 20.20 39.60 -35.09
CA ASP A 117 19.98 39.75 -36.53
C ASP A 117 20.91 38.86 -37.37
N GLY A 118 21.72 38.03 -36.72
CA GLY A 118 22.68 37.12 -37.35
C GLY A 118 23.90 37.82 -37.93
N SER A 119 24.08 39.12 -37.62
CA SER A 119 25.20 39.91 -38.10
C SER A 119 26.33 39.99 -37.07
N LEU A 120 27.55 39.93 -37.58
CA LEU A 120 28.77 40.26 -36.87
C LEU A 120 29.02 41.76 -37.02
N ARG A 121 29.23 42.46 -35.90
CA ARG A 121 29.55 43.89 -35.90
C ARG A 121 31.01 44.09 -35.51
N LEU A 122 31.76 44.70 -36.41
CA LEU A 122 33.16 45.03 -36.20
C LEU A 122 33.36 46.55 -36.27
N PRO A 123 34.14 47.14 -35.34
CA PRO A 123 34.57 48.53 -35.46
C PRO A 123 35.26 48.76 -36.82
N ALA A 124 34.96 49.87 -37.48
CA ALA A 124 35.45 50.26 -38.81
C ALA A 124 34.98 49.43 -40.04
N LEU A 125 34.57 48.16 -39.89
CA LEU A 125 34.17 47.28 -41.02
C LEU A 125 32.65 47.12 -41.21
N GLY A 126 31.86 47.58 -40.25
CA GLY A 126 30.40 47.58 -40.33
C GLY A 126 29.79 46.22 -39.97
N ARG A 127 28.64 45.90 -40.58
CA ARG A 127 27.89 44.66 -40.31
C ARG A 127 28.16 43.63 -41.40
N VAL A 128 28.43 42.38 -41.00
CA VAL A 128 28.61 41.24 -41.91
C VAL A 128 27.65 40.14 -41.50
N GLN A 129 26.83 39.61 -42.41
CA GLN A 129 25.97 38.47 -42.09
C GLN A 129 26.84 37.23 -41.85
N ALA A 130 26.72 36.60 -40.69
CA ALA A 130 27.53 35.44 -40.29
C ALA A 130 26.68 34.23 -39.87
N GLU A 131 25.42 34.44 -39.46
CA GLU A 131 24.51 33.35 -39.10
C GLU A 131 24.32 32.36 -40.26
N GLY A 132 24.42 31.06 -39.94
CA GLY A 132 24.28 29.97 -40.90
C GLY A 132 25.52 29.71 -41.76
N MET A 133 26.54 30.58 -41.70
CA MET A 133 27.81 30.37 -42.39
C MET A 133 28.73 29.45 -41.57
N THR A 134 29.55 28.67 -42.27
CA THR A 134 30.69 28.00 -41.64
C THR A 134 31.80 29.00 -41.33
N LEU A 135 32.74 28.63 -40.45
CA LEU A 135 33.88 29.49 -40.10
C LEU A 135 34.62 30.01 -41.34
N ASN A 136 34.91 29.12 -42.29
CA ASN A 136 35.62 29.46 -43.54
C ASN A 136 34.80 30.37 -44.45
N GLU A 137 33.47 30.17 -44.51
CA GLU A 137 32.57 31.03 -45.28
C GLU A 137 32.48 32.44 -44.66
N ALA A 138 32.43 32.52 -43.33
CA ALA A 138 32.43 33.79 -42.60
C ALA A 138 33.77 34.53 -42.76
N GLU A 139 34.91 33.83 -42.71
CA GLU A 139 36.23 34.39 -43.01
C GLU A 139 36.30 34.97 -44.43
N ALA A 140 35.79 34.24 -45.42
CA ALA A 140 35.74 34.70 -46.81
C ALA A 140 34.82 35.93 -46.99
N ALA A 141 33.65 35.92 -46.35
CA ALA A 141 32.71 37.04 -46.37
C ALA A 141 33.31 38.30 -45.72
N LEU A 142 34.00 38.12 -44.59
CA LEU A 142 34.66 39.20 -43.88
C LEU A 142 35.85 39.75 -44.67
N LYS A 143 36.67 38.88 -45.28
CA LYS A 143 37.75 39.29 -46.19
C LYS A 143 37.21 40.12 -47.35
N ALA A 144 36.14 39.66 -48.01
CA ALA A 144 35.52 40.40 -49.12
C ALA A 144 34.93 41.74 -48.67
N GLN A 145 34.49 41.86 -47.42
CA GLN A 145 34.01 43.13 -46.86
C GLN A 145 35.17 44.09 -46.59
N ILE A 146 36.30 43.60 -46.06
CA ILE A 146 37.50 44.40 -45.79
C ILE A 146 38.11 44.92 -47.10
N GLU A 147 38.18 44.08 -48.14
CA GLU A 147 38.69 44.48 -49.47
C GLU A 147 37.88 45.62 -50.10
N LYS A 148 36.58 45.75 -49.77
CA LYS A 148 35.72 46.84 -50.27
C LYS A 148 35.93 48.18 -49.57
N THR A 149 36.56 48.19 -48.40
CA THR A 149 36.79 49.41 -47.62
C THR A 149 38.11 50.10 -48.00
N ASP A 150 38.87 49.57 -48.97
CA ASP A 150 40.20 50.05 -49.41
C ASP A 150 41.23 50.26 -48.27
N LEU A 151 40.97 49.67 -47.11
CA LEU A 151 41.74 49.89 -45.88
C LEU A 151 42.99 49.01 -45.81
N PHE A 152 43.03 47.87 -46.52
CA PHE A 152 44.11 46.89 -46.47
C PHE A 152 44.41 46.27 -47.85
N VAL A 153 45.69 46.07 -48.18
CA VAL A 153 46.11 45.38 -49.42
C VAL A 153 46.31 43.89 -49.12
N ALA A 154 45.43 43.03 -49.66
CA ALA A 154 45.43 41.58 -49.49
C ALA A 154 45.36 41.10 -48.01
N PRO A 155 44.32 41.46 -47.25
CA PRO A 155 44.17 41.06 -45.85
C PRO A 155 44.03 39.54 -45.71
N ARG A 156 44.74 38.95 -44.74
CA ARG A 156 44.47 37.58 -44.27
C ARG A 156 43.73 37.68 -42.95
N VAL A 157 42.49 37.21 -42.95
CA VAL A 157 41.62 37.23 -41.78
C VAL A 157 41.54 35.82 -41.23
N SER A 158 41.66 35.68 -39.91
CA SER A 158 41.38 34.44 -39.21
C SER A 158 40.29 34.68 -38.16
N LEU A 159 39.29 33.81 -38.16
CA LEU A 159 38.16 33.84 -37.25
C LEU A 159 38.23 32.59 -36.37
N SER A 160 38.08 32.76 -35.06
CA SER A 160 38.05 31.66 -34.11
C SER A 160 36.88 31.83 -33.14
N ILE A 161 36.30 30.73 -32.68
CA ILE A 161 35.16 30.76 -31.75
C ILE A 161 35.72 30.81 -30.33
N LEU A 162 35.35 31.84 -29.57
CA LEU A 162 35.71 32.00 -28.16
C LEU A 162 34.75 31.24 -27.25
N SER A 163 33.45 31.41 -27.48
CA SER A 163 32.40 30.69 -26.78
C SER A 163 31.22 30.44 -27.72
N TYR A 164 30.61 29.27 -27.55
CA TYR A 164 29.41 28.87 -28.28
C TYR A 164 28.16 29.43 -27.60
N ALA A 165 27.09 29.62 -28.36
CA ALA A 165 25.80 30.04 -27.83
C ALA A 165 25.30 29.07 -26.73
N PRO A 166 24.91 29.59 -25.54
CA PRO A 166 24.48 28.76 -24.42
C PRO A 166 23.18 28.00 -24.75
N VAL A 167 23.00 26.86 -24.09
CA VAL A 167 21.81 26.02 -24.20
C VAL A 167 20.84 26.39 -23.06
N LEU A 168 19.56 26.56 -23.38
CA LEU A 168 18.52 26.82 -22.38
C LEU A 168 17.88 25.50 -21.94
N VAL A 169 17.86 25.22 -20.64
CA VAL A 169 17.24 24.01 -20.08
C VAL A 169 16.01 24.38 -19.26
N THR A 170 14.87 23.76 -19.58
CA THR A 170 13.58 24.03 -18.94
C THR A 170 12.77 22.74 -18.75
N GLY A 171 11.71 22.80 -17.93
CA GLY A 171 10.85 21.66 -17.63
C GLY A 171 11.19 21.00 -16.29
N ALA A 172 11.05 19.68 -16.22
CA ALA A 172 11.21 18.89 -15.00
C ALA A 172 12.69 18.66 -14.62
N VAL A 173 13.42 19.75 -14.39
CA VAL A 173 14.83 19.74 -13.98
C VAL A 173 15.01 20.54 -12.70
N ARG A 174 16.06 20.23 -11.93
CA ARG A 174 16.30 20.86 -10.62
C ARG A 174 16.67 22.34 -10.70
N ALA A 175 17.44 22.73 -11.71
CA ALA A 175 17.91 24.09 -11.93
C ALA A 175 17.67 24.50 -13.39
N PRO A 176 16.47 25.00 -13.75
CA PRO A 176 16.24 25.54 -15.08
C PRO A 176 17.06 26.82 -15.29
N GLY A 177 17.62 27.00 -16.49
CA GLY A 177 18.51 28.13 -16.77
C GLY A 177 19.35 27.96 -18.04
N LEU A 178 20.25 28.92 -18.26
CA LEU A 178 21.23 28.91 -19.35
C LEU A 178 22.48 28.16 -18.92
N PHE A 179 22.99 27.28 -19.78
CA PHE A 179 24.19 26.47 -19.55
C PHE A 179 25.15 26.60 -20.72
N ASP A 180 26.44 26.73 -20.41
CA ASP A 180 27.48 26.85 -21.43
C ASP A 180 27.58 25.57 -22.27
N TYR A 181 27.64 25.75 -23.59
CA TYR A 181 27.76 24.63 -24.51
C TYR A 181 29.19 24.06 -24.52
N THR A 182 29.30 22.74 -24.45
CA THR A 182 30.55 22.01 -24.62
C THR A 182 30.41 21.02 -25.79
N PRO A 183 31.44 20.77 -26.60
CA PRO A 183 31.37 19.77 -27.67
C PRO A 183 30.92 18.39 -27.15
N GLN A 184 30.08 17.70 -27.92
CA GLN A 184 29.51 16.37 -27.61
C GLN A 184 28.46 16.35 -26.49
N LEU A 185 27.87 17.49 -26.16
CA LEU A 185 26.79 17.58 -25.20
C LEU A 185 25.53 16.83 -25.68
N THR A 186 24.97 15.96 -24.84
CA THR A 186 23.75 15.17 -25.09
C THR A 186 22.58 15.64 -24.23
N ALA A 187 21.35 15.31 -24.63
CA ALA A 187 20.13 15.58 -23.84
C ALA A 187 20.27 15.14 -22.38
N ARG A 188 20.76 13.92 -22.15
CA ARG A 188 20.98 13.34 -20.81
C ARG A 188 22.03 14.09 -20.00
N THR A 189 23.18 14.40 -20.60
CA THR A 189 24.25 15.12 -19.88
C THR A 189 23.83 16.53 -19.52
N THR A 190 23.08 17.21 -20.39
CA THR A 190 22.57 18.57 -20.16
C THR A 190 21.52 18.61 -19.06
N ALA A 191 20.59 17.65 -19.05
CA ALA A 191 19.66 17.50 -17.93
C ALA A 191 20.40 17.17 -16.62
N GLY A 192 21.51 16.44 -16.69
CA GLY A 192 22.42 16.21 -15.56
C GLY A 192 23.09 17.50 -15.05
N LEU A 193 23.57 18.36 -15.95
CA LEU A 193 24.15 19.68 -15.60
C LEU A 193 23.12 20.58 -14.93
N ALA A 194 21.85 20.48 -15.31
CA ALA A 194 20.72 21.15 -14.66
C ALA A 194 20.32 20.54 -13.30
N GLY A 195 21.17 19.70 -12.71
CA GLY A 195 20.96 19.08 -11.39
C GLY A 195 20.07 17.85 -11.40
N GLY A 196 19.85 17.25 -12.57
CA GLY A 196 19.02 16.06 -12.77
C GLY A 196 17.54 16.36 -12.93
N VAL A 197 16.77 15.33 -13.24
CA VAL A 197 15.32 15.40 -13.38
C VAL A 197 14.73 15.62 -11.98
N ALA A 198 14.05 16.75 -11.78
CA ALA A 198 13.38 17.08 -10.54
C ALA A 198 11.93 17.47 -10.85
N PRO A 199 10.93 16.88 -10.19
CA PRO A 199 9.52 17.15 -10.51
C PRO A 199 9.07 18.59 -10.24
N THR A 200 9.78 19.35 -9.39
CA THR A 200 9.35 20.71 -9.01
C THR A 200 10.53 21.56 -8.50
N GLY A 201 10.68 22.78 -9.03
CA GLY A 201 11.72 23.76 -8.66
C GLY A 201 11.52 24.39 -7.26
N ILE A 202 11.43 23.56 -6.23
CA ILE A 202 11.32 23.96 -4.81
C ILE A 202 12.72 24.03 -4.18
N ASP A 203 12.93 24.96 -3.26
CA ASP A 203 14.16 25.08 -2.47
C ASP A 203 14.48 23.76 -1.73
N SER A 204 15.73 23.30 -1.83
CA SER A 204 16.11 21.96 -1.37
C SER A 204 15.85 21.71 0.12
N THR A 205 15.85 22.77 0.93
CA THR A 205 15.60 22.70 2.37
C THR A 205 14.10 22.48 2.66
N GLY A 206 13.22 23.27 2.03
CA GLY A 206 11.77 23.09 2.14
C GLY A 206 11.30 21.71 1.65
N LEU A 207 11.91 21.23 0.55
CA LEU A 207 11.62 19.89 0.02
C LEU A 207 12.00 18.77 1.00
N SER A 208 13.20 18.84 1.60
CA SER A 208 13.67 17.82 2.54
C SER A 208 12.82 17.72 3.81
N LEU A 209 12.31 18.86 4.30
CA LEU A 209 11.43 18.91 5.46
C LEU A 209 10.06 18.29 5.14
N GLN A 210 9.47 18.63 4.00
CA GLN A 210 8.21 18.03 3.56
C GLN A 210 8.33 16.52 3.34
N SER A 211 9.41 16.06 2.71
CA SER A 211 9.71 14.62 2.57
C SER A 211 9.78 13.92 3.93
N ALA A 212 10.48 14.50 4.90
CA ALA A 212 10.57 13.95 6.25
C ALA A 212 9.21 13.90 6.96
N GLU A 213 8.37 14.92 6.81
CA GLU A 213 7.00 14.94 7.35
C GLU A 213 6.13 13.84 6.75
N PHE A 214 6.16 13.68 5.43
CA PHE A 214 5.42 12.61 4.77
C PHE A 214 5.94 11.23 5.18
N ALA A 215 7.26 11.05 5.31
CA ALA A 215 7.85 9.78 5.75
C ALA A 215 7.39 9.40 7.15
N ASN A 216 7.40 10.36 8.08
CA ASN A 216 6.87 10.16 9.43
C ASN A 216 5.37 9.85 9.42
N ARG A 217 4.58 10.56 8.59
CA ARG A 217 3.15 10.30 8.44
C ARG A 217 2.89 8.89 7.89
N LEU A 218 3.66 8.45 6.90
CA LEU A 218 3.57 7.12 6.31
C LEU A 218 3.88 6.05 7.34
N GLN A 219 4.98 6.20 8.09
CA GLN A 219 5.35 5.26 9.15
C GLN A 219 4.26 5.15 10.22
N LYS A 220 3.62 6.28 10.59
CA LYS A 220 2.49 6.29 11.51
C LYS A 220 1.30 5.52 10.93
N ILE A 221 0.90 5.81 9.69
CA ILE A 221 -0.20 5.11 9.01
C ILE A 221 0.06 3.60 8.96
N GLU A 222 1.28 3.18 8.61
CA GLU A 222 1.64 1.75 8.53
C GLU A 222 1.61 1.08 9.91
N THR A 223 2.07 1.77 10.96
CA THR A 223 1.98 1.26 12.34
C THR A 223 0.53 1.11 12.79
N ASP A 224 -0.30 2.13 12.55
CA ASP A 224 -1.73 2.12 12.88
C ASP A 224 -2.43 1.01 12.09
N TYR A 225 -2.11 0.85 10.80
CA TYR A 225 -2.63 -0.20 9.91
C TYR A 225 -2.32 -1.60 10.46
N LEU A 226 -1.06 -1.88 10.82
CA LEU A 226 -0.67 -3.18 11.38
C LEU A 226 -1.40 -3.50 12.68
N SER A 227 -1.50 -2.51 13.58
CA SER A 227 -2.19 -2.69 14.85
C SER A 227 -3.68 -3.03 14.65
N LEU A 228 -4.32 -2.37 13.69
CA LEU A 228 -5.73 -2.56 13.38
C LEU A 228 -5.98 -3.87 12.63
N LEU A 229 -5.06 -4.25 11.73
CA LEU A 229 -5.11 -5.51 10.97
C LEU A 229 -5.04 -6.72 11.91
N LEU A 230 -4.12 -6.71 12.88
CA LEU A 230 -4.00 -7.78 13.88
C LEU A 230 -5.21 -7.82 14.81
N ARG A 231 -5.72 -6.67 15.22
CA ARG A 231 -6.95 -6.59 16.03
C ARG A 231 -8.16 -7.13 15.27
N LYS A 232 -8.27 -6.85 13.96
CA LYS A 232 -9.29 -7.42 13.08
C LYS A 232 -9.15 -8.95 13.01
N ALA A 233 -7.93 -9.46 12.79
CA ALA A 233 -7.67 -10.90 12.75
C ALA A 233 -8.06 -11.59 14.07
N ARG A 234 -7.81 -10.94 15.22
CA ARG A 234 -8.30 -11.42 16.52
C ARG A 234 -9.82 -11.47 16.58
N VAL A 235 -10.52 -10.41 16.14
CA VAL A 235 -12.00 -10.37 16.14
C VAL A 235 -12.59 -11.42 15.19
N GLU A 236 -11.96 -11.66 14.04
CA GLU A 236 -12.35 -12.71 13.10
C GLU A 236 -12.18 -14.10 13.73
N ALA A 237 -11.06 -14.35 14.41
CA ALA A 237 -10.86 -15.57 15.19
C ALA A 237 -11.91 -15.76 16.30
N GLN A 238 -12.34 -14.66 16.95
CA GLN A 238 -13.43 -14.70 17.95
C GLN A 238 -14.81 -14.97 17.36
N LEU A 239 -15.06 -14.55 16.12
CA LEU A 239 -16.33 -14.81 15.42
C LEU A 239 -16.44 -16.26 14.93
N GLU A 240 -15.30 -16.89 14.66
CA GLU A 240 -15.17 -18.28 14.19
C GLU A 240 -14.83 -19.28 15.33
N ASP A 241 -14.69 -18.78 16.57
CA ASP A 241 -14.35 -19.56 17.77
C ASP A 241 -13.00 -20.33 17.65
N LEU A 242 -12.02 -19.76 16.93
CA LEU A 242 -10.69 -20.35 16.74
C LEU A 242 -9.82 -20.26 18.02
N ASP A 243 -8.83 -21.15 18.12
CA ASP A 243 -7.84 -21.18 19.23
C ASP A 243 -6.68 -20.19 19.03
N ALA A 244 -6.37 -19.85 17.79
CA ALA A 244 -5.25 -19.00 17.42
C ALA A 244 -5.65 -18.04 16.30
N ILE A 245 -4.94 -16.91 16.24
CA ILE A 245 -5.09 -15.94 15.17
C ILE A 245 -4.46 -16.54 13.89
N ASP A 246 -5.25 -16.73 12.84
CA ASP A 246 -4.73 -17.02 11.50
C ASP A 246 -4.21 -15.72 10.87
N PHE A 247 -2.90 -15.55 10.85
CA PHE A 247 -2.26 -14.37 10.28
C PHE A 247 -0.97 -14.76 9.56
N ASP A 248 -0.94 -14.50 8.25
CA ASP A 248 0.25 -14.68 7.42
C ASP A 248 0.75 -13.31 6.94
N PRO A 249 1.93 -12.86 7.41
CA PRO A 249 2.50 -11.57 7.01
C PRO A 249 2.64 -11.39 5.48
N ALA A 250 2.89 -12.48 4.73
CA ALA A 250 3.07 -12.40 3.28
C ALA A 250 1.74 -12.28 2.52
N ARG A 251 0.66 -12.83 3.09
CA ARG A 251 -0.69 -12.78 2.51
C ARG A 251 -1.44 -11.52 2.91
N ASP A 252 -1.34 -11.13 4.17
CA ASP A 252 -2.27 -10.20 4.80
C ASP A 252 -1.76 -8.75 4.85
N ILE A 253 -0.44 -8.54 4.72
CA ILE A 253 0.15 -7.19 4.76
C ILE A 253 0.34 -6.66 3.33
N PRO A 254 -0.30 -5.53 2.95
CA PRO A 254 -0.27 -5.02 1.58
C PRO A 254 0.97 -4.18 1.25
N PHE A 255 2.02 -4.20 2.08
CA PHE A 255 3.22 -3.38 1.88
C PHE A 255 4.52 -4.13 2.21
N PRO A 256 5.62 -3.81 1.49
CA PRO A 256 6.80 -4.68 1.41
C PRO A 256 7.76 -4.61 2.61
N LYS A 257 7.71 -3.55 3.44
CA LYS A 257 8.64 -3.37 4.57
C LYS A 257 7.87 -3.27 5.88
N VAL A 258 8.18 -4.16 6.82
CA VAL A 258 7.59 -4.21 8.15
C VAL A 258 8.67 -4.50 9.17
N ASP A 259 8.68 -3.78 10.30
CA ASP A 259 9.51 -4.15 11.44
C ASP A 259 8.99 -5.47 12.05
N THR A 260 9.71 -6.56 11.78
CA THR A 260 9.37 -7.90 12.28
C THR A 260 9.31 -7.97 13.80
N ARG A 261 10.12 -7.16 14.51
CA ARG A 261 10.12 -7.13 15.98
C ARG A 261 8.80 -6.55 16.50
N LEU A 262 8.38 -5.42 15.94
CA LEU A 262 7.10 -4.79 16.29
C LEU A 262 5.93 -5.73 15.94
N LEU A 263 5.95 -6.34 14.75
CA LEU A 263 4.91 -7.27 14.32
C LEU A 263 4.74 -8.44 15.30
N ASN A 264 5.84 -9.09 15.70
CA ASN A 264 5.81 -10.19 16.65
C ASN A 264 5.32 -9.75 18.04
N GLN A 265 5.70 -8.54 18.49
CA GLN A 265 5.20 -7.97 19.74
C GLN A 265 3.68 -7.74 19.68
N LEU A 266 3.17 -7.17 18.60
CA LEU A 266 1.74 -6.94 18.43
C LEU A 266 0.96 -8.26 18.32
N LEU A 267 1.43 -9.20 17.51
CA LEU A 267 0.77 -10.50 17.34
C LEU A 267 0.71 -11.29 18.66
N SER A 268 1.82 -11.36 19.41
CA SER A 268 1.84 -12.03 20.71
C SER A 268 0.90 -11.39 21.73
N ARG A 269 0.79 -10.05 21.72
CA ARG A 269 -0.17 -9.32 22.57
C ARG A 269 -1.61 -9.65 22.20
N GLU A 270 -1.95 -9.63 20.91
CA GLU A 270 -3.31 -9.96 20.46
C GLU A 270 -3.67 -11.42 20.72
N GLN A 271 -2.71 -12.34 20.54
CA GLN A 271 -2.88 -13.76 20.87
C GLN A 271 -3.13 -13.97 22.37
N ALA A 272 -2.40 -13.25 23.25
CA ALA A 272 -2.63 -13.31 24.69
C ALA A 272 -4.03 -12.81 25.08
N ILE A 273 -4.51 -11.75 24.44
CA ILE A 273 -5.88 -11.23 24.66
C ILE A 273 -6.92 -12.27 24.22
N LEU A 274 -6.72 -12.91 23.06
CA LEU A 274 -7.62 -13.95 22.58
C LEU A 274 -7.74 -15.11 23.57
N THR A 275 -6.61 -15.60 24.07
CA THR A 275 -6.59 -16.73 25.02
C THR A 275 -7.25 -16.37 26.33
N GLU A 276 -6.98 -15.18 26.88
CA GLU A 276 -7.56 -14.71 28.14
C GLU A 276 -9.08 -14.51 28.02
N GLU A 277 -9.55 -13.84 26.96
CA GLU A 277 -10.98 -13.65 26.73
C GLU A 277 -11.71 -14.98 26.51
N LYS A 278 -11.08 -15.96 25.83
CA LYS A 278 -11.64 -17.29 25.64
C LYS A 278 -11.77 -18.05 26.97
N GLN A 279 -10.72 -18.06 27.79
CA GLN A 279 -10.73 -18.70 29.10
C GLN A 279 -11.80 -18.09 30.01
N GLY A 280 -11.84 -16.75 30.10
CA GLY A 280 -12.86 -16.05 30.89
C GLY A 280 -14.29 -16.34 30.42
N MET A 281 -14.52 -16.46 29.10
CA MET A 281 -15.82 -16.84 28.58
C MET A 281 -16.18 -18.30 28.91
N GLN A 282 -15.25 -19.24 28.76
CA GLN A 282 -15.47 -20.65 29.06
C GLN A 282 -15.80 -20.85 30.54
N GLU A 283 -15.10 -20.13 31.43
CA GLU A 283 -15.39 -20.15 32.86
C GLU A 283 -16.79 -19.60 33.16
N LEU A 284 -17.16 -18.44 32.58
CA LEU A 284 -18.49 -17.87 32.75
C LEU A 284 -19.60 -18.81 32.24
N GLN A 285 -19.40 -19.42 31.07
CA GLN A 285 -20.34 -20.39 30.50
C GLN A 285 -20.47 -21.62 31.40
N HIS A 286 -19.36 -22.14 31.91
CA HIS A 286 -19.36 -23.26 32.83
C HIS A 286 -20.11 -22.93 34.12
N LEU A 287 -19.87 -21.76 34.72
CA LEU A 287 -20.57 -21.32 35.93
C LEU A 287 -22.09 -21.24 35.71
N ARG A 288 -22.53 -20.68 34.58
CA ARG A 288 -23.96 -20.62 34.21
C ARG A 288 -24.55 -22.00 33.94
N GLN A 289 -23.79 -22.90 33.33
CA GLN A 289 -24.22 -24.27 33.08
C GLN A 289 -24.41 -25.04 34.40
N VAL A 290 -23.51 -24.88 35.36
CA VAL A 290 -23.64 -25.47 36.70
C VAL A 290 -24.85 -24.89 37.44
N GLU A 291 -25.10 -23.59 37.34
CA GLU A 291 -26.30 -22.95 37.89
C GLU A 291 -27.59 -23.56 37.30
N LEU A 292 -27.64 -23.74 35.98
CA LEU A 292 -28.75 -24.37 35.28
C LEU A 292 -28.95 -25.83 35.75
N GLU A 293 -27.88 -26.61 35.83
CA GLU A 293 -27.92 -28.00 36.30
C GLU A 293 -28.45 -28.11 37.73
N ASN A 294 -28.09 -27.17 38.61
CA ASN A 294 -28.59 -27.13 39.99
C ASN A 294 -30.10 -26.85 40.04
N VAL A 295 -30.59 -25.93 39.20
CA VAL A 295 -32.03 -25.64 39.10
C VAL A 295 -32.77 -26.84 38.51
N GLU A 296 -32.20 -27.54 37.53
CA GLU A 296 -32.78 -28.76 36.96
C GLU A 296 -32.92 -29.88 38.00
N LYS A 297 -31.88 -30.10 38.82
CA LYS A 297 -31.95 -31.05 39.95
C LYS A 297 -33.03 -30.66 40.95
N GLN A 298 -33.18 -29.36 41.25
CA GLN A 298 -34.23 -28.87 42.14
C GLN A 298 -35.63 -29.13 41.57
N ILE A 299 -35.84 -28.89 40.28
CA ILE A 299 -37.11 -29.18 39.60
C ILE A 299 -37.42 -30.68 39.67
N ALA A 300 -36.44 -31.54 39.39
CA ALA A 300 -36.61 -32.99 39.45
C ALA A 300 -37.01 -33.45 40.86
N LEU A 301 -36.36 -32.93 41.90
CA LEU A 301 -36.68 -33.24 43.29
C LEU A 301 -38.11 -32.78 43.67
N LEU A 302 -38.50 -31.57 43.28
CA LEU A 302 -39.85 -31.06 43.53
C LEU A 302 -40.92 -31.88 42.80
N GLN A 303 -40.63 -32.32 41.57
CA GLN A 303 -41.51 -33.22 40.81
C GLN A 303 -41.68 -34.58 41.49
N GLU A 304 -40.59 -35.16 41.99
CA GLU A 304 -40.64 -36.42 42.74
C GLU A 304 -41.45 -36.25 44.03
N ARG A 305 -41.22 -35.16 44.77
CA ARG A 305 -42.01 -34.83 45.97
C ARG A 305 -43.50 -34.64 45.67
N SER A 306 -43.84 -33.97 44.57
CA SER A 306 -45.24 -33.81 44.11
C SER A 306 -45.89 -35.18 43.89
N LYS A 307 -45.23 -36.08 43.15
CA LYS A 307 -45.76 -37.43 42.86
C LYS A 307 -46.01 -38.24 44.14
N VAL A 308 -45.11 -38.16 45.12
CA VAL A 308 -45.29 -38.83 46.41
C VAL A 308 -46.52 -38.28 47.15
N GLN A 309 -46.69 -36.96 47.13
CA GLN A 309 -47.82 -36.29 47.77
C GLN A 309 -49.16 -36.62 47.08
N ASP A 310 -49.18 -36.66 45.74
CA ASP A 310 -50.35 -37.04 44.95
C ASP A 310 -50.80 -38.48 45.28
N GLY A 311 -49.84 -39.40 45.47
CA GLY A 311 -50.12 -40.76 45.93
C GLY A 311 -50.75 -40.81 47.33
N MET A 312 -50.28 -39.97 48.26
CA MET A 312 -50.88 -39.86 49.60
C MET A 312 -52.29 -39.28 49.57
N ILE A 313 -52.54 -38.28 48.70
CA ILE A 313 -53.88 -37.72 48.50
C ILE A 313 -54.83 -38.79 47.95
N ALA A 314 -54.39 -39.59 46.96
CA ALA A 314 -55.20 -40.68 46.42
C ALA A 314 -55.58 -41.71 47.51
N LEU A 315 -54.62 -42.10 48.36
CA LEU A 315 -54.89 -43.00 49.49
C LEU A 315 -55.89 -42.40 50.49
N HIS A 316 -55.73 -41.13 50.86
CA HIS A 316 -56.66 -40.47 51.78
C HIS A 316 -58.04 -40.25 51.15
N GLN A 317 -58.15 -40.05 49.84
CA GLN A 317 -59.43 -40.00 49.14
C GLN A 317 -60.17 -41.35 49.22
N GLU A 318 -59.45 -42.47 49.10
CA GLU A 318 -60.03 -43.80 49.33
C GLU A 318 -60.49 -43.96 50.80
N GLU A 319 -59.71 -43.48 51.77
CA GLU A 319 -60.10 -43.49 53.19
C GLU A 319 -61.34 -42.62 53.47
N ILE A 320 -61.45 -41.45 52.85
CA ILE A 320 -62.63 -40.56 52.92
C ILE A 320 -63.84 -41.28 52.36
N ALA A 321 -63.75 -41.85 51.16
CA ALA A 321 -64.86 -42.58 50.54
C ALA A 321 -65.31 -43.76 51.42
N ALA A 322 -64.36 -44.52 51.99
CA ALA A 322 -64.68 -45.57 52.95
C ALA A 322 -65.33 -45.01 54.23
N ALA A 323 -64.83 -43.88 54.76
CA ALA A 323 -65.38 -43.21 55.94
C ALA A 323 -66.82 -42.74 55.73
N GLU A 324 -67.14 -42.14 54.57
CA GLU A 324 -68.48 -41.69 54.19
C GLU A 324 -69.49 -42.84 54.21
N THR A 325 -69.11 -44.01 53.67
CA THR A 325 -69.99 -45.20 53.68
C THR A 325 -70.26 -45.75 55.09
N LEU A 326 -69.34 -45.51 56.04
CA LEU A 326 -69.49 -45.92 57.44
C LEU A 326 -70.27 -44.90 58.25
N GLU A 327 -70.10 -43.60 57.98
CA GLU A 327 -70.91 -42.53 58.56
C GLU A 327 -72.37 -42.64 58.13
N SER A 328 -72.65 -42.95 56.85
CA SER A 328 -74.02 -43.16 56.36
C SER A 328 -74.73 -44.34 57.04
N ARG A 329 -73.97 -45.26 57.64
CA ARG A 329 -74.45 -46.39 58.45
C ARG A 329 -74.47 -46.10 59.95
N GLY A 330 -74.08 -44.90 60.37
CA GLY A 330 -74.02 -44.47 61.77
C GLY A 330 -72.86 -45.04 62.58
N LEU A 331 -71.86 -45.63 61.93
CA LEU A 331 -70.76 -46.39 62.56
C LEU A 331 -69.49 -45.56 62.79
N ARG A 332 -69.47 -44.28 62.42
CA ARG A 332 -68.32 -43.36 62.55
C ARG A 332 -68.78 -41.99 63.02
N THR A 333 -67.95 -41.28 63.79
CA THR A 333 -68.32 -39.96 64.34
C THR A 333 -68.07 -38.83 63.35
N ARG A 334 -68.90 -37.77 63.40
CA ARG A 334 -68.73 -36.54 62.60
C ARG A 334 -67.39 -35.86 62.87
N MET A 335 -66.85 -35.99 64.09
CA MET A 335 -65.54 -35.44 64.47
C MET A 335 -64.39 -36.16 63.77
N ASP A 336 -64.47 -37.48 63.61
CA ASP A 336 -63.47 -38.26 62.87
C ASP A 336 -63.55 -37.98 61.36
N MET A 337 -64.74 -37.79 60.81
CA MET A 337 -64.92 -37.41 59.40
C MET A 337 -64.27 -36.05 59.11
N ALA A 338 -64.61 -35.03 59.90
CA ALA A 338 -64.02 -33.70 59.79
C ALA A 338 -62.50 -33.69 60.03
N ARG A 339 -61.92 -34.70 60.69
CA ARG A 339 -60.47 -34.85 60.82
C ARG A 339 -59.83 -35.28 59.49
N VAL A 340 -60.34 -36.36 58.88
CA VAL A 340 -59.81 -36.88 57.62
C VAL A 340 -59.98 -35.86 56.48
N GLU A 341 -61.10 -35.14 56.43
CA GLU A 341 -61.29 -34.07 55.45
C GLU A 341 -60.28 -32.93 55.61
N ARG A 342 -60.01 -32.51 56.85
CA ARG A 342 -58.97 -31.49 57.13
C ARG A 342 -57.58 -31.99 56.75
N ASP A 343 -57.26 -33.25 57.02
CA ASP A 343 -55.97 -33.83 56.66
C ASP A 343 -55.79 -33.88 55.13
N SER A 344 -56.83 -34.26 54.38
CA SER A 344 -56.83 -34.21 52.92
C SER A 344 -56.67 -32.79 52.37
N ALA A 345 -57.41 -31.82 52.91
CA ALA A 345 -57.28 -30.42 52.54
C ALA A 345 -55.86 -29.87 52.81
N ASN A 346 -55.23 -30.28 53.92
CA ASN A 346 -53.85 -29.91 54.25
C ASN A 346 -52.85 -30.52 53.25
N LEU A 347 -53.04 -31.77 52.81
CA LEU A 347 -52.18 -32.40 51.80
C LEU A 347 -52.34 -31.72 50.43
N GLN A 348 -53.57 -31.37 50.06
CA GLN A 348 -53.84 -30.62 48.83
C GLN A 348 -53.18 -29.23 48.85
N ALA A 349 -53.24 -28.51 49.97
CA ALA A 349 -52.52 -27.24 50.13
C ALA A 349 -51.01 -27.41 49.95
N GLN A 350 -50.41 -28.49 50.48
CA GLN A 350 -48.99 -28.79 50.30
C GLN A 350 -48.62 -29.08 48.82
N VAL A 351 -49.50 -29.72 48.04
CA VAL A 351 -49.27 -29.91 46.60
C VAL A 351 -49.25 -28.57 45.88
N LEU A 352 -50.22 -27.69 46.17
CA LEU A 352 -50.27 -26.36 45.57
C LEU A 352 -49.00 -25.54 45.88
N ASP A 353 -48.46 -25.65 47.10
CA ASP A 353 -47.19 -25.01 47.47
C ASP A 353 -45.99 -25.58 46.67
N ILE A 354 -45.95 -26.90 46.45
CA ILE A 354 -44.93 -27.56 45.63
C ILE A 354 -45.03 -27.13 44.17
N GLU A 355 -46.25 -27.09 43.61
CA GLU A 355 -46.51 -26.63 42.25
C GLU A 355 -46.10 -25.17 42.05
N ALA A 356 -46.39 -24.30 43.02
CA ALA A 356 -45.94 -22.91 43.01
C ALA A 356 -44.41 -22.82 43.01
N ALA A 357 -43.73 -23.59 43.87
CA ALA A 357 -42.26 -23.64 43.90
C ALA A 357 -41.66 -24.19 42.59
N LEU A 358 -42.30 -25.19 41.99
CA LEU A 358 -41.90 -25.79 40.72
C LEU A 358 -42.06 -24.79 39.56
N SER A 359 -43.17 -24.03 39.55
CA SER A 359 -43.39 -22.93 38.61
C SER A 359 -42.29 -21.87 38.73
N GLN A 360 -41.96 -21.44 39.97
CA GLN A 360 -40.88 -20.50 40.22
C GLN A 360 -39.51 -21.02 39.74
N ALA A 361 -39.21 -22.30 39.98
CA ALA A 361 -37.96 -22.91 39.53
C ALA A 361 -37.88 -23.00 37.99
N ARG A 362 -38.99 -23.32 37.31
CA ARG A 362 -39.07 -23.31 35.83
C ARG A 362 -38.87 -21.91 35.25
N THR A 363 -39.45 -20.88 35.87
CA THR A 363 -39.21 -19.48 35.45
C THR A 363 -37.73 -19.12 35.59
N ARG A 364 -37.09 -19.48 36.71
CA ARG A 364 -35.64 -19.26 36.90
C ARG A 364 -34.81 -19.98 35.83
N GLN A 365 -35.15 -21.22 35.49
CA GLN A 365 -34.48 -21.96 34.42
C GLN A 365 -34.59 -21.23 33.07
N ALA A 366 -35.80 -20.76 32.73
CA ALA A 366 -36.06 -20.01 31.50
C ALA A 366 -35.31 -18.66 31.48
N ASP A 367 -35.25 -17.96 32.61
CA ASP A 367 -34.51 -16.70 32.75
C ASP A 367 -33.00 -16.90 32.56
N ILE A 368 -32.41 -17.95 33.16
CA ILE A 368 -30.99 -18.30 32.96
C ILE A 368 -30.72 -18.62 31.48
N ALA A 369 -31.55 -19.46 30.85
CA ALA A 369 -31.38 -19.82 29.44
C ALA A 369 -31.53 -18.60 28.49
N SER A 370 -32.51 -17.75 28.76
CA SER A 370 -32.75 -16.53 28.00
C SER A 370 -31.58 -15.54 28.13
N THR A 371 -31.10 -15.29 29.34
CA THR A 371 -29.97 -14.39 29.59
C THR A 371 -28.66 -14.91 28.97
N MET A 372 -28.41 -16.22 28.98
CA MET A 372 -27.29 -16.83 28.27
C MET A 372 -27.37 -16.60 26.75
N SER A 373 -28.55 -16.84 26.16
CA SER A 373 -28.79 -16.63 24.72
C SER A 373 -28.63 -15.16 24.33
N GLN A 374 -29.21 -14.24 25.11
CA GLN A 374 -29.08 -12.80 24.92
C GLN A 374 -27.62 -12.34 25.03
N ALA A 375 -26.89 -12.78 26.06
CA ALA A 375 -25.47 -12.45 26.22
C ALA A 375 -24.63 -12.91 25.03
N ARG A 376 -24.90 -14.12 24.50
CA ARG A 376 -24.24 -14.62 23.28
C ARG A 376 -24.57 -13.77 22.05
N SER A 377 -25.85 -13.43 21.88
CA SER A 377 -26.30 -12.61 20.74
C SER A 377 -25.70 -11.21 20.77
N VAL A 378 -25.78 -10.52 21.93
CA VAL A 378 -25.22 -9.16 22.12
C VAL A 378 -23.71 -9.17 21.87
N ARG A 379 -22.99 -10.17 22.38
CA ARG A 379 -21.55 -10.31 22.10
C ARG A 379 -21.29 -10.48 20.60
N ARG A 380 -22.03 -11.35 19.91
CA ARG A 380 -21.81 -11.60 18.48
C ARG A 380 -22.10 -10.37 17.62
N VAL A 381 -23.16 -9.63 17.91
CA VAL A 381 -23.46 -8.36 17.23
C VAL A 381 -22.33 -7.36 17.44
N LYS A 382 -21.85 -7.18 18.67
CA LYS A 382 -20.74 -6.27 18.98
C LYS A 382 -19.44 -6.65 18.26
N LEU A 383 -19.14 -7.95 18.13
CA LEU A 383 -17.97 -8.42 17.37
C LEU A 383 -18.11 -8.13 15.87
N LEU A 384 -19.32 -8.29 15.31
CA LEU A 384 -19.60 -7.97 13.90
C LEU A 384 -19.49 -6.45 13.64
N GLU A 385 -20.04 -5.62 14.52
CA GLU A 385 -19.92 -4.16 14.47
C GLU A 385 -18.45 -3.74 14.52
N ASN A 386 -17.69 -4.21 15.52
CA ASN A 386 -16.25 -3.95 15.63
C ASN A 386 -15.49 -4.38 14.37
N SER A 387 -15.84 -5.55 13.80
CA SER A 387 -15.21 -6.07 12.58
C SER A 387 -15.49 -5.16 11.38
N ALA A 388 -16.72 -4.67 11.22
CA ALA A 388 -17.10 -3.74 10.17
C ALA A 388 -16.39 -2.39 10.32
N GLU A 389 -16.36 -1.82 11.54
CA GLU A 389 -15.64 -0.57 11.84
C GLU A 389 -14.14 -0.68 11.53
N MET A 390 -13.49 -1.79 11.92
CA MET A 390 -12.08 -2.02 11.63
C MET A 390 -11.81 -2.16 10.13
N ARG A 391 -12.70 -2.81 9.37
CA ARG A 391 -12.56 -2.90 7.91
C ARG A 391 -12.62 -1.53 7.25
N ALA A 392 -13.62 -0.71 7.61
CA ALA A 392 -13.75 0.65 7.09
C ALA A 392 -12.53 1.53 7.44
N ALA A 393 -12.03 1.42 8.68
CA ALA A 393 -10.83 2.15 9.10
C ALA A 393 -9.56 1.66 8.39
N LEU A 394 -9.42 0.36 8.09
CA LEU A 394 -8.31 -0.17 7.28
C LEU A 394 -8.37 0.34 5.84
N GLU A 395 -9.55 0.41 5.23
CA GLU A 395 -9.73 0.98 3.89
C GLU A 395 -9.33 2.47 3.87
N GLN A 396 -9.78 3.24 4.88
CA GLN A 396 -9.40 4.65 5.01
C GLN A 396 -7.88 4.81 5.17
N LEU A 397 -7.24 4.03 6.05
CA LEU A 397 -5.78 4.06 6.20
C LEU A 397 -5.05 3.64 4.92
N GLY A 398 -5.61 2.69 4.16
CA GLY A 398 -5.12 2.30 2.84
C GLY A 398 -5.14 3.47 1.85
N HIS A 399 -6.25 4.21 1.78
CA HIS A 399 -6.37 5.41 0.97
C HIS A 399 -5.43 6.53 1.42
N ASP A 400 -5.32 6.78 2.73
CA ASP A 400 -4.40 7.78 3.29
C ASP A 400 -2.94 7.45 3.00
N ARG A 401 -2.58 6.16 3.05
CA ARG A 401 -1.26 5.66 2.65
C ARG A 401 -0.99 5.95 1.18
N GLN A 402 -1.90 5.57 0.29
CA GLN A 402 -1.75 5.80 -1.15
C GLN A 402 -1.68 7.30 -1.48
N SER A 403 -2.52 8.12 -0.83
CA SER A 403 -2.50 9.58 -0.97
C SER A 403 -1.16 10.18 -0.50
N THR A 404 -0.60 9.67 0.60
CA THR A 404 0.69 10.12 1.13
C THR A 404 1.83 9.73 0.19
N LEU A 405 1.83 8.50 -0.31
CA LEU A 405 2.82 8.04 -1.30
C LEU A 405 2.74 8.84 -2.60
N ALA A 406 1.55 9.13 -3.10
CA ALA A 406 1.36 9.97 -4.29
C ALA A 406 1.93 11.39 -4.08
N LYS A 407 1.72 11.98 -2.90
CA LYS A 407 2.30 13.29 -2.55
C LYS A 407 3.84 13.26 -2.50
N MET A 408 4.43 12.19 -1.95
CA MET A 408 5.89 12.03 -1.96
C MET A 408 6.46 11.90 -3.37
N LEU A 409 5.77 11.15 -4.24
CA LEU A 409 6.16 10.96 -5.63
C LEU A 409 6.13 12.28 -6.41
N ILE A 410 5.08 13.10 -6.22
CA ILE A 410 4.96 14.44 -6.82
C ILE A 410 6.10 15.35 -6.38
N LEU A 411 6.56 15.22 -5.14
CA LEU A 411 7.69 15.98 -4.61
C LEU A 411 9.07 15.44 -5.08
N GLY A 412 9.10 14.36 -5.85
CA GLY A 412 10.37 13.81 -6.36
C GLY A 412 11.24 13.16 -5.29
N ASP A 413 10.64 12.77 -4.17
CA ASP A 413 11.33 11.94 -3.20
C ASP A 413 11.57 10.55 -3.81
N SER A 414 12.80 10.32 -4.28
CA SER A 414 13.22 9.05 -4.86
C SER A 414 13.03 7.85 -3.92
N SER A 415 12.92 8.07 -2.60
CA SER A 415 12.60 7.00 -1.65
C SER A 415 11.16 6.48 -1.81
N ALA A 416 10.24 7.31 -2.29
CA ALA A 416 8.86 6.91 -2.58
C ALA A 416 8.78 5.95 -3.77
N LEU A 417 9.67 6.06 -4.77
CA LEU A 417 9.76 5.11 -5.89
C LEU A 417 10.14 3.69 -5.46
N ALA A 418 10.86 3.53 -4.35
CA ALA A 418 11.16 2.22 -3.78
C ALA A 418 9.99 1.66 -2.93
N MET A 419 9.00 2.50 -2.58
CA MET A 419 7.83 2.15 -1.75
C MET A 419 6.53 2.04 -2.55
N VAL A 420 6.47 2.68 -3.72
CA VAL A 420 5.49 2.49 -4.79
C VAL A 420 6.13 1.50 -5.77
N GLY A 421 5.80 0.21 -5.68
CA GLY A 421 6.44 -0.82 -6.50
C GLY A 421 6.47 -0.45 -7.99
N GLU A 422 7.65 -0.61 -8.61
CA GLU A 422 7.98 -0.48 -10.04
C GLU A 422 6.97 0.30 -10.89
N ALA A 423 6.85 1.61 -10.65
CA ALA A 423 6.29 2.52 -11.65
C ALA A 423 7.43 2.90 -12.60
N ASP A 424 7.38 2.39 -13.82
CA ASP A 424 8.33 2.67 -14.90
C ASP A 424 8.15 4.12 -15.39
N THR A 425 8.73 5.08 -14.65
CA THR A 425 8.68 6.50 -15.01
C THR A 425 9.62 6.74 -16.19
N THR A 426 9.04 6.97 -17.37
CA THR A 426 9.81 7.31 -18.58
C THR A 426 9.99 8.83 -18.72
N VAL A 427 11.23 9.27 -18.97
CA VAL A 427 11.58 10.68 -19.21
C VAL A 427 11.61 10.94 -20.72
N ARG A 428 10.91 11.98 -21.18
CA ARG A 428 10.91 12.42 -22.59
C ARG A 428 11.66 13.74 -22.73
N PHE A 429 12.55 13.83 -23.72
CA PHE A 429 13.29 15.03 -24.06
C PHE A 429 12.73 15.64 -25.36
N GLU A 430 12.61 16.96 -25.39
CA GLU A 430 12.23 17.71 -26.57
C GLU A 430 13.26 18.83 -26.80
N ILE A 431 13.85 18.88 -27.99
CA ILE A 431 14.82 19.90 -28.38
C ILE A 431 14.12 20.88 -29.31
N ARG A 432 14.08 22.16 -28.92
CA ARG A 432 13.62 23.24 -29.79
C ARG A 432 14.84 23.90 -30.41
N ARG A 433 14.97 23.78 -31.74
CA ARG A 433 16.09 24.29 -32.52
C ARG A 433 15.62 25.36 -33.50
N ARG A 434 16.39 26.44 -33.63
CA ARG A 434 16.11 27.49 -34.62
C ARG A 434 16.88 27.22 -35.91
N ARG A 435 16.18 27.09 -37.04
CA ARG A 435 16.76 26.96 -38.40
C ARG A 435 16.10 27.96 -39.33
N ASN A 436 16.89 28.79 -40.02
CA ASN A 436 16.41 29.79 -41.00
C ASN A 436 15.26 30.68 -40.49
N GLY A 437 15.34 31.12 -39.24
CA GLY A 437 14.31 31.96 -38.61
C GLY A 437 13.09 31.22 -38.04
N ALA A 438 12.85 29.95 -38.41
CA ALA A 438 11.79 29.10 -37.87
C ALA A 438 12.28 28.25 -36.69
N VAL A 439 11.41 27.99 -35.71
CA VAL A 439 11.70 27.11 -34.56
C VAL A 439 11.08 25.74 -34.83
N GLU A 440 11.92 24.72 -34.93
CA GLU A 440 11.55 23.31 -35.10
C GLU A 440 11.61 22.59 -33.75
N SER A 441 10.62 21.74 -33.44
CA SER A 441 10.61 20.90 -32.25
C SER A 441 10.92 19.44 -32.61
N ILE A 442 11.99 18.90 -32.03
CA ILE A 442 12.50 17.55 -32.29
C ILE A 442 12.31 16.73 -31.02
N THR A 443 11.62 15.59 -31.13
CA THR A 443 11.57 14.62 -30.03
C THR A 443 12.91 13.90 -29.96
N ALA A 444 13.60 14.03 -28.83
CA ALA A 444 14.97 13.57 -28.65
C ALA A 444 15.05 12.38 -27.69
N GLY A 445 15.90 11.41 -28.03
CA GLY A 445 16.36 10.37 -27.12
C GLY A 445 17.40 10.90 -26.12
N PRO A 446 17.71 10.15 -25.05
CA PRO A 446 18.66 10.57 -24.02
C PRO A 446 20.08 10.87 -24.55
N ASP A 447 20.50 10.16 -25.61
CA ASP A 447 21.85 10.26 -26.17
C ASP A 447 21.92 11.16 -27.42
N ASP A 448 20.82 11.81 -27.78
CA ASP A 448 20.80 12.74 -28.90
C ASP A 448 21.58 14.01 -28.57
N ARG A 449 22.30 14.51 -29.58
CA ARG A 449 23.22 15.65 -29.45
C ARG A 449 22.45 16.96 -29.44
N ILE A 450 22.82 17.81 -28.49
CA ILE A 450 22.38 19.20 -28.44
C ILE A 450 23.36 20.05 -29.26
N MET A 451 22.84 21.08 -29.92
CA MET A 451 23.61 22.08 -30.64
C MET A 451 23.61 23.43 -29.88
N PRO A 452 24.60 24.30 -30.12
CA PRO A 452 24.61 25.66 -29.57
C PRO A 452 23.31 26.42 -29.86
N GLY A 453 22.78 27.11 -28.85
CA GLY A 453 21.53 27.87 -28.94
C GLY A 453 20.23 27.04 -28.91
N ASP A 454 20.30 25.71 -28.76
CA ASP A 454 19.11 24.87 -28.58
C ASP A 454 18.43 25.13 -27.22
N THR A 455 17.11 24.89 -27.16
CA THR A 455 16.37 24.79 -25.90
C THR A 455 15.97 23.35 -25.63
N LEU A 456 16.45 22.78 -24.52
CA LEU A 456 16.07 21.46 -24.04
C LEU A 456 14.89 21.57 -23.08
N GLN A 457 13.80 20.88 -23.40
CA GLN A 457 12.63 20.76 -22.56
C GLN A 457 12.48 19.31 -22.07
N VAL A 458 12.42 19.14 -20.75
CA VAL A 458 12.34 17.81 -20.10
C VAL A 458 10.94 17.59 -19.55
N TYR A 459 10.33 16.46 -19.92
CA TYR A 459 9.02 16.04 -19.43
C TYR A 459 9.12 14.71 -18.68
N ILE A 460 8.37 14.60 -17.59
CA ILE A 460 8.12 13.33 -16.90
C ILE A 460 6.72 12.88 -17.32
N THR A 461 6.61 11.68 -17.89
CA THR A 461 5.31 11.10 -18.27
C THR A 461 5.07 9.80 -17.53
N ASP A 462 3.92 9.71 -16.88
CA ASP A 462 3.42 8.48 -16.25
C ASP A 462 2.73 7.62 -17.31
N THR A 463 3.26 6.42 -17.56
CA THR A 463 2.74 5.35 -18.44
C THR A 463 2.51 5.68 -19.94
N PRO A 464 2.64 4.68 -20.84
CA PRO A 464 2.55 4.89 -22.30
C PRO A 464 1.14 5.21 -22.83
N GLU A 465 0.10 5.19 -22.00
CA GLU A 465 -1.31 5.36 -22.43
C GLU A 465 -1.67 6.83 -22.77
N LEU A 466 -1.01 7.81 -22.14
CA LEU A 466 -1.22 9.23 -22.46
C LEU A 466 -0.53 9.65 -23.77
N ALA A 467 0.53 8.95 -24.17
CA ALA A 467 1.25 9.18 -25.43
C ALA A 467 0.38 8.83 -26.66
N ALA A 468 -0.51 7.83 -26.53
CA ALA A 468 -1.45 7.48 -27.59
C ALA A 468 -2.53 8.56 -27.81
N ARG A 469 -2.93 9.26 -26.74
CA ARG A 469 -3.96 10.31 -26.82
C ARG A 469 -3.42 11.62 -27.38
N THR A 470 -2.21 12.02 -26.99
CA THR A 470 -1.58 13.25 -27.52
C THR A 470 -1.08 13.07 -28.96
N GLY A 471 -0.64 11.86 -29.34
CA GLY A 471 -0.37 11.52 -30.73
C GLY A 471 -1.63 11.57 -31.62
N ALA A 472 -2.78 11.14 -31.08
CA ALA A 472 -4.07 11.23 -31.78
C ALA A 472 -4.57 12.69 -31.91
N GLU A 473 -4.39 13.53 -30.90
CA GLU A 473 -4.75 14.96 -30.97
C GLU A 473 -3.83 15.76 -31.91
N GLY A 474 -2.55 15.40 -32.00
CA GLY A 474 -1.60 15.97 -32.97
C GLY A 474 -1.93 15.59 -34.41
N ALA A 475 -2.30 14.32 -34.64
CA ALA A 475 -2.73 13.84 -35.96
C ALA A 475 -4.05 14.49 -36.41
N LEU A 476 -5.02 14.65 -35.51
CA LEU A 476 -6.30 15.30 -35.82
C LEU A 476 -6.13 16.78 -36.20
N ARG A 477 -5.15 17.48 -35.61
CA ARG A 477 -4.82 18.87 -35.95
C ARG A 477 -4.09 19.01 -37.29
N ALA A 478 -3.28 18.02 -37.68
CA ALA A 478 -2.64 18.00 -38.99
C ALA A 478 -3.66 17.73 -40.11
N GLU A 479 -4.61 16.81 -39.87
CA GLU A 479 -5.65 16.44 -40.84
C GLU A 479 -6.69 17.57 -41.06
N LEU A 480 -6.94 18.40 -40.04
CA LEU A 480 -7.78 19.61 -40.17
C LEU A 480 -7.08 20.80 -40.84
N ALA A 481 -5.75 20.77 -40.98
CA ALA A 481 -4.97 21.82 -41.63
C ALA A 481 -4.71 21.55 -43.14
N GLU A 482 -4.96 20.32 -43.62
CA GLU A 482 -4.89 19.95 -45.04
C GLU A 482 -6.28 20.00 -45.74
N ALA A 483 -7.35 20.32 -45.02
CA ALA A 483 -8.72 20.37 -45.53
C ALA A 483 -9.26 21.79 -45.82
N ASP A 484 -8.48 22.83 -45.55
CA ASP A 484 -8.70 24.24 -45.97
C ASP A 484 -7.61 24.66 -46.97
#